data_AF-A0A0L8KQQ3-F1
#
_entry.id   AF-A0A0L8KQQ3-F1
#
_cell.length_a   1.000
_cell.length_b   1.000
_cell.length_c   1.000
_cell.angle_alpha   90.00
_cell.angle_beta   90.00
_cell.angle_gamma   90.00
#
_symmetry.space_group_name_H-M   'P 1'
#
loop_
_entity.id
_entity.type
_entity.pdbx_description
1 polymer ?
#
loop_
_entity_poly.entity_id
_entity_poly.type
_entity_poly.pdbx_seq_one_letter_code
_entity_poly.pdbx_strand_id
1 'polypeptide(L)'
;MQVSGALQFAASIPLAVYAATVSARLHRLGVRAPGATIALAGGLLAAGFLAGCGLVSWTLSRTEVLEVPALVRALQYLAFATGGPGHVVTLGLLVAGIAVPGLLAGLLPRTLAVTGLALAAVAELATLALLFDGAALLLPLARFTCLGWLIAAGFLLPRRRTRKEP
;
A
#
# COMPACT_ATOMS: atom_id res chain seq x y z
N MET A 1 22.54 -0.58 -6.18
CA MET A 1 21.59 -0.31 -5.07
C MET A 1 21.20 1.16 -4.96
N GLN A 2 22.14 2.11 -5.12
CA GLN A 2 21.86 3.54 -4.95
C GLN A 2 20.69 4.08 -5.81
N VAL A 3 20.69 3.79 -7.12
CA VAL A 3 19.62 4.22 -8.04
C VAL A 3 18.27 3.60 -7.67
N SER A 4 18.24 2.30 -7.35
CA SER A 4 17.02 1.60 -6.96
C SER A 4 16.40 2.16 -5.67
N GLY A 5 17.23 2.47 -4.65
CA GLY A 5 16.77 3.08 -3.41
C GLY A 5 16.19 4.49 -3.62
N ALA A 6 16.86 5.31 -4.45
CA ALA A 6 16.37 6.65 -4.80
C ALA A 6 15.03 6.60 -5.56
N LEU A 7 14.90 5.69 -6.54
CA LEU A 7 13.65 5.50 -7.28
C LEU A 7 12.52 4.96 -6.38
N GLN A 8 12.83 4.07 -5.44
CA GLN A 8 11.84 3.56 -4.49
C GLN A 8 11.34 4.67 -3.54
N PHE A 9 12.25 5.52 -3.06
CA PHE A 9 11.87 6.71 -2.30
C PHE A 9 11.01 7.65 -3.13
N ALA A 10 11.42 7.95 -4.37
CA ALA A 10 10.63 8.80 -5.28
C ALA A 10 9.23 8.23 -5.53
N ALA A 11 9.09 6.91 -5.67
CA ALA A 11 7.80 6.23 -5.87
C ALA A 11 6.89 6.28 -4.65
N SER A 12 7.42 6.51 -3.44
CA SER A 12 6.60 6.68 -2.23
C SER A 12 5.74 7.95 -2.27
N ILE A 13 6.21 9.00 -2.94
CA ILE A 13 5.53 10.29 -3.01
C ILE A 13 4.22 10.19 -3.82
N PRO A 14 4.19 9.66 -5.06
CA PRO A 14 2.94 9.41 -5.78
C PRO A 14 1.97 8.53 -5.01
N LEU A 15 2.45 7.53 -4.27
CA LEU A 15 1.60 6.65 -3.46
C LEU A 15 0.91 7.42 -2.32
N ALA A 16 1.65 8.28 -1.61
CA ALA A 16 1.09 9.14 -0.57
C ALA A 16 0.04 10.11 -1.14
N VAL A 17 0.34 10.72 -2.30
CA VAL A 17 -0.60 11.61 -3.00
C VAL A 17 -1.85 10.85 -3.44
N TYR A 18 -1.70 9.64 -3.98
CA TYR A 18 -2.83 8.78 -4.36
C TYR A 18 -3.71 8.46 -3.14
N ALA A 19 -3.12 8.07 -2.01
CA ALA A 19 -3.87 7.79 -0.78
C ALA A 19 -4.68 9.01 -0.29
N ALA A 20 -4.05 10.19 -0.29
CA ALA A 20 -4.70 11.45 0.08
C ALA A 20 -5.86 11.81 -0.86
N THR A 21 -5.64 11.70 -2.17
CA THR A 21 -6.65 12.05 -3.18
C THR A 21 -7.83 11.09 -3.17
N VAL A 22 -7.62 9.79 -3.00
CA VAL A 22 -8.71 8.81 -2.91
C VAL A 22 -9.51 8.97 -1.61
N SER A 23 -8.84 9.18 -0.48
CA SER A 23 -9.51 9.46 0.80
C SER A 23 -10.39 10.72 0.70
N ALA A 24 -9.84 11.82 0.18
CA ALA A 24 -10.58 13.06 -0.05
C ALA A 24 -11.77 12.83 -1.01
N ARG A 25 -11.60 12.01 -2.04
CA ARG A 25 -12.66 11.66 -2.99
C ARG A 25 -13.77 10.84 -2.35
N LEU A 26 -13.45 9.87 -1.49
CA LEU A 26 -14.43 9.09 -0.74
C LEU A 26 -15.26 10.00 0.19
N HIS A 27 -14.61 10.92 0.90
CA HIS A 27 -15.32 11.93 1.70
C HIS A 27 -16.27 12.79 0.86
N ARG A 28 -15.82 13.26 -0.33
CA ARG A 28 -16.67 14.02 -1.26
C ARG A 28 -17.86 13.24 -1.80
N LEU A 29 -17.76 11.91 -1.90
CA LEU A 29 -18.87 11.04 -2.32
C LEU A 29 -19.89 10.79 -1.20
N GLY A 30 -19.67 11.35 0.00
CA GLY A 30 -20.57 11.23 1.14
C GLY A 30 -20.33 9.99 1.99
N VAL A 31 -19.19 9.31 1.82
CA VAL A 31 -18.76 8.24 2.71
C VAL A 31 -18.35 8.88 4.04
N ARG A 32 -19.26 8.86 5.02
CA ARG A 32 -18.98 9.22 6.43
C ARG A 32 -18.47 8.05 7.26
N ALA A 33 -18.42 6.86 6.66
CA ALA A 33 -17.89 5.67 7.28
C ALA A 33 -16.37 5.79 7.49
N PRO A 34 -15.80 5.15 8.53
CA PRO A 34 -14.37 5.20 8.84
C PRO A 34 -13.46 4.65 7.74
N GLY A 35 -14.00 4.00 6.71
CA GLY A 35 -13.22 3.47 5.58
C GLY A 35 -12.32 4.50 4.90
N ALA A 36 -12.77 5.76 4.76
CA ALA A 36 -11.98 6.80 4.11
C ALA A 36 -10.75 7.24 4.93
N THR A 37 -10.86 7.27 6.26
CA THR A 37 -9.73 7.57 7.16
C THR A 37 -8.80 6.36 7.30
N ILE A 38 -9.35 5.15 7.31
CA ILE A 38 -8.57 3.89 7.25
C ILE A 38 -7.74 3.82 5.96
N ALA A 39 -8.35 4.17 4.82
CA ALA A 39 -7.64 4.23 3.54
C ALA A 39 -6.46 5.21 3.59
N LEU A 40 -6.66 6.41 4.13
CA LEU A 40 -5.60 7.40 4.28
C LEU A 40 -4.47 6.90 5.19
N ALA A 41 -4.81 6.36 6.36
CA ALA A 41 -3.85 5.85 7.32
C ALA A 41 -3.02 4.70 6.72
N GLY A 42 -3.68 3.71 6.12
CA GLY A 42 -3.02 2.59 5.44
C GLY A 42 -2.12 3.07 4.30
N GLY A 43 -2.60 3.97 3.46
CA GLY A 43 -1.83 4.48 2.33
C GLY A 43 -0.62 5.33 2.73
N LEU A 44 -0.75 6.15 3.78
CA LEU A 44 0.36 6.96 4.29
C LEU A 44 1.40 6.09 5.00
N LEU A 45 0.99 5.08 5.76
CA LEU A 45 1.90 4.09 6.33
C LEU A 45 2.61 3.29 5.24
N ALA A 46 1.89 2.84 4.20
CA ALA A 46 2.48 2.12 3.07
C ALA A 46 3.52 2.96 2.33
N ALA A 47 3.21 4.24 2.09
CA ALA A 47 4.17 5.18 1.52
C ALA A 47 5.37 5.41 2.45
N GLY A 48 5.14 5.59 3.75
CA GLY A 48 6.20 5.75 4.75
C GLY A 48 7.16 4.55 4.81
N PHE A 49 6.62 3.34 4.82
CA PHE A 49 7.42 2.10 4.77
C PHE A 49 8.21 1.97 3.46
N LEU A 50 7.61 2.36 2.33
CA LEU A 50 8.30 2.36 1.03
C LEU A 50 9.43 3.40 0.99
N ALA A 51 9.19 4.59 1.53
CA ALA A 51 10.18 5.65 1.66
C ALA A 51 11.34 5.21 2.56
N GLY A 52 11.03 4.63 3.72
CA GLY A 52 12.01 4.07 4.65
C GLY A 52 12.86 2.97 4.01
N CYS A 53 12.24 2.02 3.31
CA CYS A 53 12.95 0.98 2.57
C CYS A 53 13.89 1.57 1.51
N GLY A 54 13.45 2.58 0.77
CA GLY A 54 14.27 3.27 -0.23
C GLY A 54 15.49 3.97 0.38
N LEU A 55 15.29 4.66 1.50
CA LEU A 55 16.37 5.32 2.25
C LEU A 55 17.37 4.31 2.85
N VAL A 56 16.88 3.22 3.45
CA VAL A 56 17.74 2.12 3.95
C VAL A 56 18.55 1.49 2.82
N SER A 57 17.92 1.24 1.68
CA SER A 57 18.59 0.69 0.49
C SER A 57 19.63 1.65 -0.10
N TRP A 58 19.40 2.95 0.00
CA TRP A 58 20.38 3.97 -0.36
C TRP A 58 21.54 3.99 0.65
N THR A 59 21.28 3.89 1.96
CA THR A 59 22.34 3.81 2.99
C THR A 59 23.24 2.60 2.79
N LEU A 60 22.67 1.45 2.43
CA LEU A 60 23.41 0.23 2.06
C LEU A 60 24.36 0.40 0.87
N SER A 61 24.19 1.44 0.05
CA SER A 61 25.07 1.72 -1.09
C SER A 61 26.35 2.48 -0.71
N ARG A 62 26.51 2.90 0.55
CA ARG A 62 27.72 3.59 1.04
C ARG A 62 28.84 2.59 1.30
N THR A 63 30.02 2.88 0.78
CA THR A 63 31.22 2.04 0.95
C THR A 63 31.58 1.80 2.41
N GLU A 64 31.48 2.85 3.24
CA GLU A 64 31.68 2.80 4.70
C GLU A 64 30.78 1.77 5.40
N VAL A 65 29.56 1.57 4.91
CA VAL A 65 28.59 0.62 5.47
C VAL A 65 28.92 -0.81 5.05
N LEU A 66 29.45 -1.00 3.85
CA LEU A 66 29.81 -2.31 3.30
C LEU A 66 30.99 -2.96 4.02
N GLU A 67 31.84 -2.17 4.67
CA GLU A 67 32.99 -2.63 5.45
C GLU A 67 32.61 -3.28 6.79
N VAL A 68 31.35 -3.15 7.22
CA VAL A 68 30.85 -3.69 8.49
C VAL A 68 29.76 -4.74 8.25
N PRO A 69 30.11 -6.05 8.15
CA PRO A 69 29.17 -7.11 7.75
C PRO A 69 27.93 -7.22 8.63
N ALA A 70 28.06 -6.98 9.94
CA ALA A 70 26.95 -7.02 10.88
C ALA A 70 25.92 -5.90 10.59
N LEU A 71 26.40 -4.70 10.24
CA LEU A 71 25.55 -3.55 9.90
C LEU A 71 24.82 -3.80 8.57
N VAL A 72 25.53 -4.33 7.56
CA VAL A 72 24.92 -4.73 6.29
C VAL A 72 23.76 -5.68 6.51
N ARG A 73 23.96 -6.73 7.31
CA ARG A 73 22.90 -7.71 7.59
C ARG A 73 21.71 -7.10 8.32
N ALA A 74 21.96 -6.26 9.32
CA ALA A 74 20.89 -5.56 10.04
C ALA A 74 20.06 -4.64 9.12
N LEU A 75 20.73 -3.87 8.25
CA LEU A 75 20.06 -3.00 7.28
C LEU A 75 19.31 -3.80 6.20
N GLN A 76 19.81 -4.96 5.78
CA GLN A 76 19.09 -5.85 4.87
C GLN A 76 17.81 -6.41 5.49
N TYR A 77 17.84 -6.83 6.76
CA TYR A 77 16.63 -7.24 7.47
C TYR A 77 15.64 -6.09 7.63
N LEU A 78 16.11 -4.88 7.91
CA LEU A 78 15.25 -3.70 8.02
C LEU A 78 14.64 -3.33 6.65
N ALA A 79 15.42 -3.41 5.57
CA ALA A 79 14.93 -3.21 4.21
C ALA A 79 13.87 -4.26 3.84
N PHE A 80 14.08 -5.53 4.22
CA PHE A 80 13.09 -6.58 4.03
C PHE A 80 11.81 -6.31 4.84
N ALA A 81 11.91 -5.96 6.12
CA ALA A 81 10.75 -5.72 6.99
C ALA A 81 9.91 -4.53 6.52
N THR A 82 10.57 -3.42 6.17
CA THR A 82 9.90 -2.19 5.69
C THR A 82 9.38 -2.34 4.27
N GLY A 83 10.20 -2.90 3.36
CA GLY A 83 9.87 -3.10 1.96
C GLY A 83 8.96 -4.30 1.68
N GLY A 84 8.87 -5.27 2.59
CA GLY A 84 8.03 -6.44 2.50
C GLY A 84 6.75 -6.26 3.32
N PRO A 85 6.64 -6.92 4.49
CA PRO A 85 5.40 -6.97 5.25
C PRO A 85 4.91 -5.58 5.70
N GLY A 86 5.79 -4.69 6.15
CA GLY A 86 5.41 -3.35 6.60
C GLY A 86 4.64 -2.56 5.52
N HIS A 87 5.17 -2.52 4.30
CA HIS A 87 4.50 -1.90 3.17
C HIS A 87 3.28 -2.70 2.66
N VAL A 88 3.39 -4.01 2.53
CA VAL A 88 2.33 -4.84 1.92
C VAL A 88 1.06 -4.86 2.77
N VAL A 89 1.21 -5.04 4.09
CA VAL A 89 0.07 -5.08 5.02
C VAL A 89 -0.67 -3.74 5.03
N THR A 90 0.07 -2.64 5.13
CA THR A 90 -0.51 -1.28 5.13
C THR A 90 -1.10 -0.88 3.78
N LEU A 91 -0.55 -1.40 2.67
CA LEU A 91 -1.16 -1.31 1.35
C LEU A 91 -2.49 -2.08 1.28
N GLY A 92 -2.57 -3.25 1.93
CA GLY A 92 -3.81 -4.00 2.13
C GLY A 92 -4.88 -3.18 2.85
N LEU A 93 -4.48 -2.46 3.90
CA LEU A 93 -5.37 -1.56 4.64
C LEU A 93 -5.89 -0.40 3.77
N LEU A 94 -5.04 0.17 2.90
CA LEU A 94 -5.47 1.15 1.89
C LEU A 94 -6.54 0.56 0.98
N VAL A 95 -6.30 -0.64 0.44
CA VAL A 95 -7.25 -1.35 -0.45
C VAL A 95 -8.56 -1.65 0.28
N ALA A 96 -8.50 -2.18 1.50
CA ALA A 96 -9.69 -2.43 2.33
C ALA A 96 -10.50 -1.15 2.59
N GLY A 97 -9.81 -0.07 2.95
CA GLY A 97 -10.41 1.24 3.20
C GLY A 97 -11.12 1.83 1.97
N ILE A 98 -10.77 1.40 0.75
CA ILE A 98 -11.46 1.79 -0.49
C ILE A 98 -12.57 0.78 -0.84
N ALA A 99 -12.27 -0.51 -0.75
CA ALA A 99 -13.16 -1.60 -1.17
C ALA A 99 -14.42 -1.67 -0.30
N VAL A 100 -14.29 -1.54 1.02
CA VAL A 100 -15.42 -1.62 1.97
C VAL A 100 -16.45 -0.52 1.73
N PRO A 101 -16.10 0.79 1.75
CA PRO A 101 -17.08 1.83 1.43
C PRO A 101 -17.50 1.80 -0.03
N GLY A 102 -16.62 1.35 -0.95
CA GLY A 102 -16.97 1.14 -2.35
C GLY A 102 -18.11 0.14 -2.54
N LEU A 103 -18.11 -0.94 -1.76
CA LEU A 103 -19.18 -1.95 -1.74
C LEU A 103 -20.44 -1.43 -1.03
N LEU A 104 -20.28 -0.89 0.19
CA LEU A 104 -21.42 -0.48 1.03
C LEU A 104 -22.16 0.73 0.47
N ALA A 105 -21.45 1.70 -0.11
CA ALA A 105 -22.05 2.88 -0.72
C ALA A 105 -22.38 2.69 -2.21
N GLY A 106 -22.16 1.49 -2.77
CA GLY A 106 -22.44 1.18 -4.18
C GLY A 106 -21.65 2.02 -5.18
N LEU A 107 -20.45 2.47 -4.81
CA LEU A 107 -19.59 3.33 -5.64
C LEU A 107 -18.74 2.52 -6.62
N LEU A 108 -18.58 1.22 -6.39
CA LEU A 108 -17.79 0.31 -7.21
C LEU A 108 -18.63 -0.90 -7.64
N PRO A 109 -18.35 -1.51 -8.81
CA PRO A 109 -18.97 -2.77 -9.18
C PRO A 109 -18.63 -3.85 -8.15
N ARG A 110 -19.62 -4.65 -7.77
CA ARG A 110 -19.52 -5.65 -6.69
C ARG A 110 -18.31 -6.58 -6.86
N THR A 111 -18.04 -7.02 -8.09
CA THR A 111 -16.88 -7.86 -8.40
C THR A 111 -15.57 -7.20 -8.01
N LEU A 112 -15.38 -5.92 -8.35
CA LEU A 112 -14.15 -5.18 -8.03
C LEU A 112 -13.99 -4.98 -6.52
N ALA A 113 -15.09 -4.68 -5.82
CA ALA A 113 -15.02 -4.48 -4.38
C ALA A 113 -14.70 -5.79 -3.63
N VAL A 114 -15.27 -6.92 -4.06
CA VAL A 114 -14.97 -8.24 -3.50
C VAL A 114 -13.52 -8.66 -3.80
N THR A 115 -13.02 -8.44 -5.02
CA THR A 115 -11.62 -8.72 -5.32
C THR A 115 -10.68 -7.86 -4.49
N GLY A 116 -11.01 -6.57 -4.27
CA GLY A 116 -10.23 -5.70 -3.39
C GLY A 116 -10.18 -6.21 -1.96
N LEU A 117 -11.30 -6.67 -1.42
CA LEU A 117 -11.36 -7.23 -0.07
C LEU A 117 -10.56 -8.54 0.06
N ALA A 118 -10.61 -9.40 -0.96
CA ALA A 118 -9.81 -10.61 -1.02
C ALA A 118 -8.31 -10.28 -1.06
N LEU A 119 -7.90 -9.31 -1.88
CA LEU A 119 -6.51 -8.85 -1.96
C LEU A 119 -6.03 -8.22 -0.65
N ALA A 120 -6.90 -7.45 0.02
CA ALA A 120 -6.59 -6.92 1.34
C ALA A 120 -6.37 -8.03 2.36
N ALA A 121 -7.21 -9.07 2.36
CA ALA A 121 -7.00 -10.23 3.24
C ALA A 121 -5.68 -10.95 2.94
N VAL A 122 -5.33 -11.13 1.66
CA VAL A 122 -4.03 -11.71 1.27
C VAL A 122 -2.85 -10.83 1.73
N ALA A 123 -3.01 -9.51 1.64
CA ALA A 123 -2.01 -8.56 2.12
C ALA A 123 -1.82 -8.60 3.65
N GLU A 124 -2.91 -8.73 4.42
CA GLU A 124 -2.84 -8.91 5.88
C GLU A 124 -2.19 -10.24 6.27
N LEU A 125 -2.49 -11.32 5.54
CA LEU A 125 -1.82 -12.62 5.72
C LEU A 125 -0.31 -12.54 5.45
N ALA A 126 0.15 -11.56 4.68
CA ALA A 126 1.58 -11.36 4.45
C ALA A 126 2.35 -10.97 5.73
N THR A 127 1.66 -10.60 6.83
CA THR A 127 2.26 -10.48 8.17
C THR A 127 2.92 -11.79 8.60
N LEU A 128 2.39 -12.94 8.17
CA LEU A 128 2.96 -14.26 8.46
C LEU A 128 4.37 -14.43 7.87
N ALA A 129 4.79 -13.61 6.89
CA ALA A 129 6.15 -13.61 6.37
C ALA A 129 7.20 -13.17 7.41
N LEU A 130 6.79 -12.58 8.54
CA LEU A 130 7.67 -12.32 9.67
C LEU A 130 7.94 -13.56 10.53
N LEU A 131 7.06 -14.57 10.45
CA LEU A 131 7.15 -15.80 11.25
C LEU A 131 7.62 -17.00 10.42
N PHE A 132 7.27 -17.04 9.13
CA PHE A 132 7.54 -18.17 8.24
C PHE A 132 8.11 -17.70 6.90
N ASP A 133 9.30 -18.18 6.54
CA ASP A 133 9.94 -17.85 5.25
C ASP A 133 9.08 -18.26 4.05
N GLY A 134 8.29 -19.34 4.17
CA GLY A 134 7.37 -19.80 3.12
C GLY A 134 6.27 -18.79 2.76
N ALA A 135 5.93 -17.87 3.65
CA ALA A 135 4.95 -16.82 3.40
C ALA A 135 5.53 -15.63 2.60
N ALA A 136 6.84 -15.62 2.32
CA ALA A 136 7.47 -14.56 1.52
C ALA A 136 6.90 -14.49 0.09
N LEU A 137 6.35 -15.58 -0.45
CA LEU A 137 5.67 -15.60 -1.75
C LEU A 137 4.39 -14.74 -1.77
N LEU A 138 3.75 -14.51 -0.63
CA LEU A 138 2.57 -13.66 -0.52
C LEU A 138 2.92 -12.18 -0.73
N LEU A 139 4.14 -11.76 -0.38
CA LEU A 139 4.58 -10.37 -0.48
C LEU A 139 4.54 -9.82 -1.91
N PRO A 140 5.20 -10.43 -2.92
CA PRO A 140 5.14 -9.94 -4.29
C PRO A 140 3.73 -10.08 -4.87
N LEU A 141 3.05 -11.19 -4.61
CA LEU A 141 1.67 -11.41 -5.07
C LEU A 141 0.77 -10.27 -4.60
N ALA A 142 0.65 -10.07 -3.29
CA ALA A 142 -0.17 -9.03 -2.70
C ALA A 142 0.21 -7.63 -3.20
N ARG A 143 1.50 -7.32 -3.26
CA ARG A 143 1.98 -6.00 -3.72
C ARG A 143 1.49 -5.70 -5.14
N PHE A 144 1.80 -6.57 -6.10
CA PHE A 144 1.50 -6.31 -7.51
C PHE A 144 -0.01 -6.33 -7.76
N THR A 145 -0.74 -7.27 -7.15
CA THR A 145 -2.19 -7.34 -7.31
C THR A 145 -2.89 -6.15 -6.68
N CYS A 146 -2.46 -5.68 -5.50
CA CYS A 146 -3.03 -4.50 -4.86
C CYS A 146 -2.76 -3.25 -5.69
N LEU A 147 -1.55 -3.05 -6.20
CA LEU A 147 -1.24 -1.90 -7.07
C LEU A 147 -2.07 -1.92 -8.35
N GLY A 148 -2.18 -3.09 -9.02
CA GLY A 148 -3.05 -3.24 -10.19
C GLY A 148 -4.51 -2.95 -9.88
N TRP A 149 -4.99 -3.39 -8.72
CA TRP A 149 -6.34 -3.13 -8.25
C TRP A 149 -6.58 -1.64 -7.97
N LEU A 150 -5.63 -0.94 -7.35
CA LEU A 150 -5.72 0.51 -7.08
C LEU A 150 -5.82 1.32 -8.38
N ILE A 151 -5.13 0.90 -9.43
CA ILE A 151 -5.25 1.49 -10.77
C ILE A 151 -6.69 1.33 -11.27
N ALA A 152 -7.24 0.10 -11.24
CA ALA A 152 -8.61 -0.17 -11.66
C ALA A 152 -9.65 0.61 -10.84
N ALA A 153 -9.49 0.66 -9.51
CA ALA A 153 -10.35 1.44 -8.62
C ALA A 153 -10.27 2.95 -8.90
N GLY A 154 -9.09 3.47 -9.25
CA GLY A 154 -8.91 4.87 -9.62
C GLY A 154 -9.74 5.29 -10.84
N PHE A 155 -9.78 4.43 -11.86
CA PHE A 155 -10.59 4.63 -13.07
C PHE A 155 -12.09 4.47 -12.83
N LEU A 156 -12.49 3.49 -12.02
CA LEU A 156 -13.89 3.11 -11.81
C LEU A 156 -14.62 3.93 -10.74
N LEU A 157 -13.91 4.54 -9.78
CA LEU A 157 -14.58 5.43 -8.84
C LEU A 157 -15.29 6.56 -9.62
N PRO A 158 -16.52 6.95 -9.26
CA PRO A 158 -17.20 8.10 -9.87
C PRO A 158 -16.55 9.43 -9.49
N ARG A 159 -16.46 10.39 -10.42
CA ARG A 159 -15.88 11.74 -10.16
C ARG A 159 -16.86 12.68 -9.45
N ARG A 160 -18.17 12.44 -9.60
CA ARG A 160 -19.25 13.20 -8.97
C ARG A 160 -20.37 12.24 -8.59
N ARG A 161 -21.00 12.49 -7.44
CA ARG A 161 -22.26 11.84 -7.09
C ARG A 161 -23.34 12.49 -7.94
N THR A 162 -23.90 11.78 -8.92
CA THR A 162 -25.11 12.21 -9.60
C THR A 162 -26.22 12.25 -8.56
N ARG A 163 -26.68 13.45 -8.21
CA ARG A 163 -27.88 13.64 -7.40
C ARG A 163 -29.02 12.99 -8.18
N LYS A 164 -29.55 11.85 -7.71
CA LYS A 164 -30.86 11.40 -8.15
C LYS A 164 -31.84 12.45 -7.62
N GLU A 165 -32.40 13.25 -8.51
CA GLU A 165 -33.57 14.07 -8.16
C GLU A 165 -34.75 13.12 -7.92
N PRO A 166 -35.59 13.40 -6.91
CA PRO A 166 -36.73 12.57 -6.52
C PRO A 166 -37.83 12.54 -7.60
#